data_AF-A0A258IR45-F1
#
_entry.id   AF-A0A258IR45-F1
#
_cell.length_a   1.000
_cell.length_b   1.000
_cell.length_c   1.000
_cell.angle_alpha   90.00
_cell.angle_beta   90.00
_cell.angle_gamma   90.00
#
_symmetry.space_group_name_H-M   'P 1'
#
loop_
_entity.id
_entity.type
_entity.pdbx_description
1 polymer ?
#
loop_
_entity_poly.entity_id
_entity_poly.type
_entity_poly.pdbx_seq_one_letter_code
_entity_poly.pdbx_strand_id
1 'polypeptide(L)'
;MALGAFVTGLGYGLINPAASELLMRHAPANRRNLIFSLKQTGVPLGGMAAGLFGPQIALTLGWHAALICVAGLCVLVAALSQLGRAELDRHRSRAGSSRLLSFTAIKLVLSHTRLRWLALSSFCFSAVQLCVITFLVALLVEDLGFSLVQAGAILAAVQVSGAVGRVLWGQVADMARDGLGVLVFLALLMGGAALAVMLAAPGWPLPVIVALLLVLGLSGVGWNGVYLSEVARNSPPRAVGTTTGAAMFFTFTGVVFGPVIFSQIHDRVGSYMGSYGLLVGLSAVGGAMILAARLRGAR
;
A
#
# COMPACT_ATOMS: atom_id res chain seq x y z
N MET A 1 -11.20 22.92 -5.41
CA MET A 1 -10.51 21.61 -5.38
C MET A 1 -9.59 21.43 -4.18
N ALA A 2 -8.72 22.38 -3.84
CA ALA A 2 -7.78 22.26 -2.70
C ALA A 2 -8.47 21.97 -1.35
N LEU A 3 -9.55 22.69 -1.02
CA LEU A 3 -10.32 22.43 0.21
C LEU A 3 -10.92 21.01 0.23
N GLY A 4 -11.46 20.54 -0.89
CA GLY A 4 -12.00 19.19 -1.02
C GLY A 4 -10.92 18.12 -0.81
N ALA A 5 -9.76 18.27 -1.44
CA ALA A 5 -8.62 17.38 -1.24
C ALA A 5 -8.13 17.39 0.23
N PHE A 6 -8.09 18.57 0.86
CA PHE A 6 -7.73 18.72 2.26
C PHE A 6 -8.71 17.99 3.20
N VAL A 7 -10.02 18.18 3.01
CA VAL A 7 -11.06 17.52 3.82
C VAL A 7 -11.05 16.00 3.61
N THR A 8 -10.91 15.54 2.36
CA THR A 8 -10.78 14.11 2.05
C THR A 8 -9.53 13.51 2.70
N GLY A 9 -8.41 14.24 2.70
CA GLY A 9 -7.18 13.83 3.37
C GLY A 9 -7.35 13.67 4.88
N LEU A 10 -8.02 14.63 5.54
CA LEU A 10 -8.33 14.55 6.98
C LEU A 10 -9.20 13.32 7.29
N GLY A 11 -10.23 13.05 6.50
CA GLY A 11 -11.08 11.87 6.67
C GLY A 11 -10.31 10.57 6.43
N TYR A 12 -9.56 10.49 5.33
CA TYR A 12 -8.82 9.30 4.92
C TYR A 12 -7.76 8.87 5.96
N GLY A 13 -7.10 9.84 6.60
CA GLY A 13 -6.10 9.59 7.64
C GLY A 13 -6.64 8.85 8.87
N LEU A 14 -7.95 8.93 9.15
CA LEU A 14 -8.58 8.30 10.32
C LEU A 14 -9.01 6.86 10.08
N ILE A 15 -9.28 6.49 8.82
CA ILE A 15 -9.89 5.20 8.47
C ILE A 15 -8.97 4.04 8.85
N ASN A 16 -7.70 4.12 8.46
CA ASN A 16 -6.77 3.01 8.65
C ASN A 16 -6.41 2.75 10.12
N PRO A 17 -6.06 3.77 10.94
CA PRO A 17 -5.85 3.58 12.38
C PRO A 17 -7.06 2.99 13.11
N ALA A 18 -8.25 3.52 12.86
CA ALA A 18 -9.48 3.06 13.51
C ALA A 18 -9.81 1.60 13.13
N ALA A 19 -9.70 1.28 11.85
CA ALA A 19 -9.95 -0.07 11.37
C ALA A 19 -8.90 -1.08 11.89
N SER A 20 -7.62 -0.71 11.95
CA SER A 20 -6.58 -1.59 12.51
C SER A 20 -6.80 -1.91 13.99
N GLU A 21 -7.24 -0.93 14.78
CA GLU A 21 -7.61 -1.14 16.19
C GLU A 21 -8.78 -2.13 16.32
N LEU A 22 -9.85 -1.93 15.54
CA LEU A 22 -11.02 -2.81 15.53
C LEU A 22 -10.64 -4.24 15.09
N LEU A 23 -9.85 -4.36 14.03
CA LEU A 23 -9.42 -5.65 13.52
C LEU A 23 -8.51 -6.38 14.52
N MET A 24 -7.57 -5.71 15.18
CA MET A 24 -6.73 -6.41 16.17
C MET A 24 -7.52 -7.00 17.34
N ARG A 25 -8.60 -6.33 17.73
CA ARG A 25 -9.48 -6.75 18.83
C ARG A 25 -10.38 -7.92 18.45
N HIS A 26 -10.96 -7.90 17.25
CA HIS A 26 -12.00 -8.85 16.85
C HIS A 26 -11.51 -9.95 15.90
N ALA A 27 -10.39 -9.74 15.19
CA ALA A 27 -9.85 -10.73 14.28
C ALA A 27 -9.15 -11.86 15.05
N PRO A 28 -9.49 -13.14 14.78
CA PRO A 28 -8.83 -14.28 15.41
C PRO A 28 -7.33 -14.27 15.11
N ALA A 29 -6.51 -14.54 16.13
CA ALA A 29 -5.07 -14.35 16.09
C ALA A 29 -4.36 -15.08 14.94
N ASN A 30 -4.88 -16.24 14.55
CA ASN A 30 -4.37 -17.11 13.48
C ASN A 30 -4.78 -16.69 12.06
N ARG A 31 -5.66 -15.68 11.89
CA ARG A 31 -6.09 -15.17 10.58
C ARG A 31 -5.93 -13.66 10.44
N ARG A 32 -5.12 -13.04 11.30
CA ARG A 32 -4.97 -11.58 11.34
C ARG A 32 -4.37 -11.04 10.04
N ASN A 33 -3.32 -11.67 9.48
CA ASN A 33 -2.73 -11.17 8.23
C ASN A 33 -3.75 -11.24 7.09
N LEU A 34 -4.52 -12.33 6.99
CA LEU A 34 -5.57 -12.50 6.01
C LEU A 34 -6.67 -11.44 6.14
N ILE A 35 -7.20 -11.22 7.36
CA ILE A 35 -8.28 -10.25 7.57
C ILE A 35 -7.83 -8.81 7.28
N PHE A 36 -6.62 -8.43 7.71
CA PHE A 36 -6.03 -7.14 7.34
C PHE A 36 -5.81 -7.02 5.82
N SER A 37 -5.43 -8.11 5.17
CA SER A 37 -5.24 -8.13 3.73
C SER A 37 -6.55 -8.00 2.97
N LEU A 38 -7.61 -8.69 3.40
CA LEU A 38 -8.97 -8.56 2.86
C LEU A 38 -9.52 -7.14 3.05
N LYS A 39 -9.21 -6.47 4.17
CA LYS A 39 -9.51 -5.05 4.31
C LYS A 39 -8.77 -4.23 3.23
N GLN A 40 -7.47 -4.48 3.06
CA GLN A 40 -6.66 -3.70 2.12
C GLN A 40 -7.04 -3.96 0.66
N THR A 41 -7.58 -5.12 0.27
CA THR A 41 -8.04 -5.36 -1.12
C THR A 41 -9.18 -4.44 -1.54
N GLY A 42 -9.91 -3.85 -0.58
CA GLY A 42 -10.90 -2.81 -0.87
C GLY A 42 -10.34 -1.60 -1.62
N VAL A 43 -9.06 -1.25 -1.44
CA VAL A 43 -8.43 -0.11 -2.13
C VAL A 43 -8.33 -0.32 -3.65
N PRO A 44 -7.69 -1.39 -4.17
CA PRO A 44 -7.63 -1.63 -5.61
C PRO A 44 -9.03 -1.90 -6.20
N LEU A 45 -9.92 -2.60 -5.48
CA LEU A 45 -11.30 -2.82 -5.95
C LEU A 45 -12.07 -1.50 -6.09
N GLY A 46 -11.92 -0.58 -5.13
CA GLY A 46 -12.48 0.76 -5.20
C GLY A 46 -11.89 1.56 -6.37
N GLY A 47 -10.58 1.46 -6.60
CA GLY A 47 -9.92 2.06 -7.76
C GLY A 47 -10.45 1.51 -9.10
N MET A 48 -10.66 0.18 -9.20
CA MET A 48 -11.26 -0.46 -10.36
C MET A 48 -12.70 0.01 -10.58
N ALA A 49 -13.54 0.03 -9.54
CA ALA A 49 -14.91 0.50 -9.64
C ALA A 49 -14.97 1.98 -10.05
N ALA A 50 -14.12 2.83 -9.46
CA ALA A 50 -14.01 4.24 -9.83
C ALA A 50 -13.56 4.41 -11.29
N GLY A 51 -12.60 3.62 -11.76
CA GLY A 51 -12.15 3.64 -13.16
C GLY A 51 -13.18 3.12 -14.16
N LEU A 52 -13.98 2.12 -13.79
CA LEU A 52 -14.99 1.52 -14.66
C LEU A 52 -16.26 2.38 -14.77
N PHE A 53 -16.78 2.85 -13.64
CA PHE A 53 -18.04 3.58 -13.60
C PHE A 53 -17.86 5.10 -13.67
N GLY A 54 -16.73 5.63 -13.20
CA GLY A 54 -16.47 7.06 -13.13
C GLY A 54 -16.58 7.77 -14.48
N PRO A 55 -15.86 7.33 -15.54
CA PRO A 55 -15.94 7.94 -16.86
C PRO A 55 -17.35 7.87 -17.46
N GLN A 56 -18.03 6.71 -17.34
CA GLN A 56 -19.37 6.53 -17.87
C GLN A 56 -20.38 7.47 -17.21
N ILE A 57 -20.35 7.59 -15.87
CA ILE A 57 -21.21 8.52 -15.12
C ILE A 57 -20.85 9.96 -15.48
N ALA A 58 -19.56 10.29 -15.57
CA ALA A 58 -19.11 11.64 -15.88
C ALA A 58 -19.52 12.11 -17.29
N LEU A 59 -19.50 11.21 -18.28
CA LEU A 59 -19.88 11.51 -19.66
C LEU A 59 -21.40 11.58 -19.86
N THR A 60 -22.17 10.76 -19.15
CA THR A 60 -23.64 10.69 -19.31
C THR A 60 -24.40 11.65 -18.40
N LEU A 61 -23.94 11.83 -17.16
CA LEU A 61 -24.63 12.59 -16.10
C LEU A 61 -23.79 13.77 -15.58
N GLY A 62 -22.57 13.95 -16.09
CA GLY A 62 -21.64 14.98 -15.64
C GLY A 62 -20.74 14.53 -14.48
N TRP A 63 -19.56 15.12 -14.37
CA TRP A 63 -18.56 14.78 -13.34
C TRP A 63 -19.06 15.00 -11.90
N HIS A 64 -19.98 15.95 -11.69
CA HIS A 64 -20.62 16.17 -10.39
C HIS A 64 -21.42 14.94 -9.94
N ALA A 65 -22.12 14.25 -10.86
CA ALA A 65 -22.88 13.06 -10.54
C ALA A 65 -21.98 11.93 -10.04
N ALA A 66 -20.79 11.76 -10.63
CA ALA A 66 -19.81 10.78 -10.16
C ALA A 66 -19.37 11.05 -8.71
N LEU A 67 -19.14 12.32 -8.35
CA LEU A 67 -18.80 12.70 -6.97
C LEU A 67 -19.96 12.46 -6.00
N ILE A 68 -21.20 12.75 -6.42
CA ILE A 68 -22.41 12.48 -5.62
C ILE A 68 -22.60 10.98 -5.40
N CYS A 69 -22.37 10.14 -6.41
CA CYS A 69 -22.43 8.69 -6.25
C CYS A 69 -21.40 8.18 -5.23
N VAL A 70 -20.16 8.67 -5.29
CA VAL A 70 -19.12 8.32 -4.30
C VAL A 70 -19.51 8.79 -2.90
N ALA A 71 -19.98 10.03 -2.76
CA ALA A 71 -20.45 10.57 -1.49
C ALA A 71 -21.62 9.75 -0.91
N GLY A 72 -22.59 9.38 -1.76
CA GLY A 72 -23.72 8.52 -1.39
C GLY A 72 -23.28 7.14 -0.90
N LEU A 73 -22.30 6.52 -1.57
CA LEU A 73 -21.72 5.25 -1.13
C LEU A 73 -21.02 5.38 0.23
N CYS A 74 -20.26 6.46 0.45
CA CYS A 74 -19.65 6.74 1.75
C CYS A 74 -20.70 6.90 2.86
N VAL A 75 -21.79 7.63 2.60
CA VAL A 75 -22.91 7.79 3.54
C VAL A 75 -23.60 6.45 3.81
N LEU A 76 -23.83 5.64 2.77
CA LEU A 76 -24.41 4.31 2.91
C LEU A 76 -23.54 3.41 3.80
N VAL A 77 -22.24 3.36 3.57
CA VAL A 77 -21.31 2.58 4.40
C VAL A 77 -21.30 3.09 5.84
N ALA A 78 -21.34 4.41 6.05
CA ALA A 78 -21.42 5.00 7.39
C ALA A 78 -22.73 4.64 8.11
N ALA A 79 -23.85 4.60 7.40
CA ALA A 79 -25.15 4.18 7.90
C ALA A 79 -25.18 2.69 8.24
N LEU A 80 -24.70 1.82 7.33
CA LEU A 80 -24.59 0.38 7.57
C LEU A 80 -23.68 0.07 8.76
N SER A 81 -22.62 0.85 8.95
CA SER A 81 -21.72 0.73 10.11
C SER A 81 -22.43 1.05 11.44
N GLN A 82 -23.55 1.77 11.44
CA GLN A 82 -24.33 2.00 12.67
C GLN A 82 -24.99 0.73 13.20
N LEU A 83 -25.33 -0.23 12.33
CA LEU A 83 -26.00 -1.47 12.72
C LEU A 83 -25.15 -2.33 13.68
N GLY A 84 -23.83 -2.34 13.49
CA GLY A 84 -22.87 -3.06 14.34
C GLY A 84 -22.23 -2.20 15.42
N ARG A 85 -22.58 -0.92 15.52
CA ARG A 85 -21.84 0.06 16.33
C ARG A 85 -21.84 -0.27 17.81
N ALA A 86 -22.96 -0.73 18.37
CA ALA A 86 -23.06 -1.03 19.79
C ALA A 86 -22.10 -2.16 20.24
N GLU A 87 -21.84 -3.14 19.37
CA GLU A 87 -20.86 -4.19 19.60
C GLU A 87 -19.43 -3.67 19.43
N LEU A 88 -19.16 -3.00 18.29
CA LEU A 88 -17.83 -2.51 17.94
C LEU A 88 -17.30 -1.43 18.90
N ASP A 89 -18.19 -0.56 19.40
CA ASP A 89 -17.88 0.52 20.35
C ASP A 89 -17.97 0.06 21.82
N ARG A 90 -18.30 -1.19 22.12
CA ARG A 90 -18.50 -1.68 23.51
C ARG A 90 -17.27 -1.46 24.39
N HIS A 91 -16.08 -1.50 23.79
CA HIS A 91 -14.79 -1.24 24.44
C HIS A 91 -14.21 0.12 24.05
N ARG A 92 -15.07 1.11 23.76
CA ARG A 92 -14.65 2.49 23.52
C ARG A 92 -14.00 3.04 24.79
N SER A 93 -12.67 3.02 24.81
CA SER A 93 -11.91 3.81 25.78
C SER A 93 -12.33 5.26 25.62
N ARG A 94 -12.79 5.91 26.69
CA ARG A 94 -12.99 7.37 26.73
C ARG A 94 -11.62 8.02 26.49
N ALA A 95 -11.31 8.35 25.24
CA ALA A 95 -10.05 9.03 24.92
C ALA A 95 -10.13 10.46 25.46
N GLY A 96 -9.27 10.78 26.42
CA GLY A 96 -9.01 12.15 26.82
C GLY A 96 -8.54 12.96 25.60
N SER A 97 -9.12 14.14 25.42
CA SER A 97 -8.73 15.13 24.41
C SER A 97 -7.21 15.22 24.32
N SER A 98 -6.62 14.88 23.18
CA SER A 98 -5.18 15.03 22.99
C SER A 98 -4.85 15.30 21.53
N ARG A 99 -5.02 16.57 21.15
CA ARG A 99 -4.48 17.17 19.91
C ARG A 99 -2.94 17.13 19.83
N LEU A 100 -2.26 16.69 20.89
CA LEU A 100 -0.80 16.55 21.01
C LEU A 100 -0.25 15.15 20.65
N LEU A 101 -1.10 14.23 20.18
CA LEU A 101 -0.72 12.82 19.99
C LEU A 101 0.17 12.52 18.76
N SER A 102 0.23 13.37 17.74
CA SER A 102 0.90 13.01 16.48
C SER A 102 2.42 12.88 16.60
N PHE A 103 3.10 13.85 17.24
CA PHE A 103 4.57 13.79 17.41
C PHE A 103 4.99 12.74 18.44
N THR A 104 4.21 12.58 19.51
CA THR A 104 4.44 11.53 20.51
C THR A 104 4.28 10.13 19.92
N ALA A 105 3.32 9.94 19.00
CA ALA A 105 3.13 8.69 18.27
C ALA A 105 4.32 8.37 17.35
N ILE A 106 4.83 9.36 16.62
CA ILE A 106 6.05 9.19 15.80
C ILE A 106 7.23 8.87 16.71
N LYS A 107 7.40 9.57 17.83
CA LYS A 107 8.46 9.29 18.81
C LYS A 107 8.35 7.87 19.38
N LEU A 108 7.14 7.39 19.66
CA LEU A 108 6.88 6.02 20.12
C LEU A 108 7.30 4.97 19.08
N VAL A 109 6.97 5.18 17.81
CA VAL A 109 7.37 4.29 16.71
C VAL A 109 8.89 4.30 16.57
N LEU A 110 9.53 5.46 16.63
CA LEU A 110 10.98 5.61 16.48
C LEU A 110 11.77 5.13 17.70
N SER A 111 11.19 5.13 18.90
CA SER A 111 11.84 4.63 20.11
C SER A 111 11.86 3.10 20.19
N HIS A 112 10.85 2.44 19.62
CA HIS A 112 10.79 0.99 19.57
C HIS A 112 11.56 0.46 18.37
N THR A 113 12.72 -0.15 18.61
CA THR A 113 13.64 -0.59 17.56
C THR A 113 12.97 -1.38 16.43
N ARG A 114 12.09 -2.35 16.76
CA ARG A 114 11.39 -3.17 15.76
C ARG A 114 10.36 -2.36 14.95
N LEU A 115 9.56 -1.54 15.62
CA LEU A 115 8.57 -0.66 14.97
C LEU A 115 9.25 0.41 14.11
N ARG A 116 10.39 0.95 14.54
CA ARG A 116 11.17 1.91 13.76
C ARG A 116 11.56 1.33 12.41
N TRP A 117 12.15 0.13 12.40
CA TRP A 117 12.56 -0.51 11.16
C TRP A 117 11.39 -0.88 10.27
N LEU A 118 10.28 -1.37 10.85
CA LEU A 118 9.04 -1.59 10.11
C LEU A 118 8.50 -0.30 9.48
N ALA A 119 8.38 0.77 10.25
CA ALA A 119 7.88 2.05 9.77
C ALA A 119 8.76 2.63 8.65
N LEU A 120 10.08 2.65 8.83
CA LEU A 120 11.02 3.13 7.81
C LEU A 120 11.00 2.27 6.54
N SER A 121 10.87 0.94 6.66
CA SER A 121 10.78 0.07 5.48
C SER A 121 9.54 0.38 4.63
N SER A 122 8.44 0.82 5.25
CA SER A 122 7.21 1.15 4.53
C SER A 122 7.36 2.33 3.58
N PHE A 123 8.28 3.26 3.87
CA PHE A 123 8.66 4.32 2.94
C PHE A 123 9.18 3.72 1.62
N CYS A 124 10.08 2.75 1.71
CA CYS A 124 10.68 2.12 0.53
C CYS A 124 9.64 1.32 -0.26
N PHE A 125 8.86 0.49 0.42
CA PHE A 125 7.84 -0.34 -0.23
C PHE A 125 6.75 0.49 -0.92
N SER A 126 6.28 1.56 -0.27
CA SER A 126 5.28 2.45 -0.85
C SER A 126 5.82 3.33 -1.98
N ALA A 127 7.07 3.76 -1.90
CA ALA A 127 7.74 4.45 -3.00
C ALA A 127 7.84 3.53 -4.22
N VAL A 128 8.30 2.29 -4.05
CA VAL A 128 8.33 1.29 -5.16
C VAL A 128 6.93 1.07 -5.72
N GLN A 129 5.94 0.83 -4.85
CA GLN A 129 4.54 0.62 -5.25
C GLN A 129 4.05 1.75 -6.15
N LEU A 130 4.23 3.00 -5.73
CA LEU A 130 3.67 4.13 -6.44
C LEU A 130 4.47 4.46 -7.71
N CYS A 131 5.79 4.33 -7.69
CA CYS A 131 6.61 4.51 -8.90
C CYS A 131 6.20 3.50 -9.99
N VAL A 132 6.01 2.22 -9.63
CA VAL A 132 5.53 1.21 -10.57
C VAL A 132 4.17 1.63 -11.13
N ILE A 133 3.18 1.93 -10.30
CA ILE A 133 1.84 2.29 -10.80
C ILE A 133 1.87 3.55 -11.68
N THR A 134 2.65 4.54 -11.30
CA THR A 134 2.66 5.87 -11.97
C THR A 134 3.37 5.81 -13.32
N PHE A 135 4.51 5.13 -13.41
CA PHE A 135 5.38 5.18 -14.58
C PHE A 135 5.31 3.91 -15.45
N LEU A 136 4.52 2.90 -15.09
CA LEU A 136 4.42 1.66 -15.87
C LEU A 136 3.96 1.90 -17.31
N VAL A 137 2.95 2.75 -17.51
CA VAL A 137 2.43 3.03 -18.86
C VAL A 137 3.48 3.78 -19.68
N ALA A 138 4.16 4.75 -19.08
CA ALA A 138 5.24 5.49 -19.73
C ALA A 138 6.40 4.57 -20.12
N LEU A 139 6.84 3.69 -19.22
CA LEU A 139 7.82 2.63 -19.50
C LEU A 139 7.41 1.77 -20.71
N LEU A 140 6.17 1.30 -20.74
CA LEU A 140 5.70 0.41 -21.81
C LEU A 140 5.62 1.11 -23.16
N VAL A 141 5.16 2.36 -23.18
CA VAL A 141 4.97 3.13 -24.43
C VAL A 141 6.28 3.71 -24.93
N GLU A 142 7.04 4.38 -24.06
CA GLU A 142 8.22 5.17 -24.43
C GLU A 142 9.47 4.28 -24.62
N ASP A 143 9.74 3.35 -23.70
CA ASP A 143 10.95 2.54 -23.77
C ASP A 143 10.74 1.23 -24.55
N LEU A 144 9.53 0.64 -24.48
CA LEU A 144 9.23 -0.66 -25.06
C LEU A 144 8.35 -0.61 -26.31
N GLY A 145 7.84 0.57 -26.70
CA GLY A 145 7.10 0.78 -27.95
C GLY A 145 5.69 0.16 -28.00
N PHE A 146 5.08 -0.12 -26.84
CA PHE A 146 3.74 -0.67 -26.77
C PHE A 146 2.68 0.38 -27.12
N SER A 147 1.53 -0.07 -27.62
CA SER A 147 0.37 0.81 -27.73
C SER A 147 -0.18 1.18 -26.35
N LEU A 148 -0.81 2.37 -26.24
CA LEU A 148 -1.51 2.81 -25.03
C LEU A 148 -2.56 1.80 -24.54
N VAL A 149 -3.25 1.13 -25.46
CA VAL A 149 -4.26 0.11 -25.13
C VAL A 149 -3.61 -1.10 -24.46
N GLN A 150 -2.51 -1.61 -25.02
CA GLN A 150 -1.77 -2.72 -24.42
C GLN A 150 -1.17 -2.32 -23.06
N ALA A 151 -0.57 -1.13 -22.97
CA ALA A 151 0.01 -0.64 -21.72
C ALA A 151 -1.06 -0.49 -20.62
N GLY A 152 -2.24 0.03 -20.97
CA GLY A 152 -3.38 0.11 -20.05
C GLY A 152 -3.88 -1.26 -19.60
N ALA A 153 -3.96 -2.23 -20.52
CA ALA A 153 -4.35 -3.61 -20.18
C ALA A 153 -3.34 -4.28 -19.24
N ILE A 154 -2.05 -4.08 -19.48
CA ILE A 154 -0.98 -4.60 -18.61
C ILE A 154 -1.05 -3.93 -17.23
N LEU A 155 -1.23 -2.61 -17.15
CA LEU A 155 -1.43 -1.91 -15.87
C LEU A 155 -2.62 -2.47 -15.10
N ALA A 156 -3.75 -2.73 -15.76
CA ALA A 156 -4.91 -3.35 -15.14
C ALA A 156 -4.57 -4.76 -14.60
N ALA A 157 -3.84 -5.57 -15.38
CA ALA A 157 -3.41 -6.89 -14.95
C ALA A 157 -2.44 -6.85 -13.74
N VAL A 158 -1.53 -5.86 -13.69
CA VAL A 158 -0.65 -5.61 -12.54
C VAL A 158 -1.43 -5.21 -11.28
N GLN A 159 -2.48 -4.42 -11.44
CA GLN A 159 -3.36 -4.05 -10.33
C GLN A 159 -4.14 -5.26 -9.79
N VAL A 160 -4.63 -6.12 -10.69
CA VAL A 160 -5.29 -7.39 -10.34
C VAL A 160 -4.31 -8.33 -9.64
N SER A 161 -3.09 -8.49 -10.16
CA SER A 161 -2.07 -9.33 -9.51
C SER A 161 -1.72 -8.78 -8.13
N GLY A 162 -1.67 -7.46 -7.96
CA GLY A 162 -1.51 -6.82 -6.67
C GLY A 162 -2.64 -7.12 -5.68
N ALA A 163 -3.89 -7.08 -6.13
CA ALA A 163 -5.05 -7.43 -5.31
C ALA A 163 -5.02 -8.91 -4.88
N VAL A 164 -4.70 -9.82 -5.81
CA VAL A 164 -4.50 -11.24 -5.53
C VAL A 164 -3.35 -11.43 -4.54
N GLY A 165 -2.23 -10.72 -4.73
CA GLY A 165 -1.06 -10.75 -3.86
C GLY A 165 -1.39 -10.37 -2.42
N ARG A 166 -2.24 -9.36 -2.20
CA ARG A 166 -2.68 -9.01 -0.83
C ARG A 166 -3.28 -10.22 -0.12
N VAL A 167 -4.22 -10.92 -0.77
CA VAL A 167 -4.87 -12.10 -0.18
C VAL A 167 -3.86 -13.23 0.02
N LEU A 168 -3.10 -13.59 -1.03
CA LEU A 168 -2.14 -14.69 -1.00
C LEU A 168 -1.09 -14.49 0.09
N TRP A 169 -0.44 -13.32 0.14
CA TRP A 169 0.61 -13.06 1.13
C TRP A 169 0.06 -12.96 2.55
N GLY A 170 -1.19 -12.49 2.71
CA GLY A 170 -1.90 -12.56 3.98
C GLY A 170 -2.06 -14.00 4.47
N GLN A 171 -2.51 -14.91 3.61
CA GLN A 171 -2.65 -16.34 3.94
C GLN A 171 -1.29 -16.99 4.21
N VAL A 172 -0.30 -16.77 3.34
CA VAL A 172 1.05 -17.32 3.49
C VAL A 172 1.68 -16.85 4.80
N ALA A 173 1.53 -15.57 5.16
CA ALA A 173 2.06 -15.04 6.42
C ALA A 173 1.38 -15.65 7.65
N ASP A 174 0.07 -15.92 7.60
CA ASP A 174 -0.64 -16.61 8.68
C ASP A 174 -0.24 -18.10 8.77
N MET A 175 -0.10 -18.80 7.63
CA MET A 175 0.30 -20.22 7.58
C MET A 175 1.74 -20.44 8.04
N ALA A 176 2.68 -19.61 7.56
CA ALA A 176 4.08 -19.65 7.95
C ALA A 176 4.31 -19.11 9.37
N ARG A 177 3.31 -18.43 9.96
CA ARG A 177 3.41 -17.69 11.24
C ARG A 177 4.57 -16.69 11.26
N ASP A 178 4.93 -16.16 10.09
CA ASP A 178 6.09 -15.29 9.91
C ASP A 178 5.83 -14.19 8.89
N GLY A 179 5.10 -13.15 9.33
CA GLY A 179 4.80 -11.99 8.49
C GLY A 179 6.04 -11.20 8.07
N LEU A 180 7.07 -11.12 8.94
CA LEU A 180 8.32 -10.45 8.61
C LEU A 180 9.12 -11.21 7.55
N GLY A 181 9.18 -12.54 7.64
CA GLY A 181 9.79 -13.39 6.61
C GLY A 181 9.14 -13.21 5.24
N VAL A 182 7.81 -13.14 5.20
CA VAL A 182 7.07 -12.82 3.96
C VAL A 182 7.44 -11.43 3.43
N LEU A 183 7.51 -10.40 4.29
CA LEU A 183 7.92 -9.06 3.84
C LEU A 183 9.35 -9.02 3.28
N VAL A 184 10.30 -9.77 3.85
CA VAL A 184 11.66 -9.91 3.27
C VAL A 184 11.58 -10.55 1.89
N PHE A 185 10.81 -11.62 1.75
CA PHE A 185 10.62 -12.29 0.47
C PHE A 185 10.00 -11.36 -0.58
N LEU A 186 9.00 -10.55 -0.20
CA LEU A 186 8.43 -9.54 -1.09
C LEU A 186 9.45 -8.50 -1.54
N ALA A 187 10.32 -8.02 -0.64
CA ALA A 187 11.39 -7.11 -1.02
C ALA A 187 12.35 -7.73 -2.05
N LEU A 188 12.68 -9.02 -1.90
CA LEU A 188 13.52 -9.74 -2.86
C LEU A 188 12.83 -9.90 -4.22
N LEU A 189 11.53 -10.24 -4.23
CA LEU A 189 10.75 -10.32 -5.47
C LEU A 189 10.67 -8.95 -6.17
N MET A 190 10.41 -7.87 -5.42
CA MET A 190 10.35 -6.52 -5.96
C MET A 190 11.70 -6.11 -6.57
N GLY A 191 12.79 -6.30 -5.82
CA GLY A 191 14.13 -5.95 -6.27
C GLY A 191 14.57 -6.78 -7.48
N GLY A 192 14.32 -8.09 -7.47
CA GLY A 192 14.67 -8.97 -8.58
C GLY A 192 13.87 -8.67 -9.85
N ALA A 193 12.57 -8.43 -9.74
CA ALA A 193 11.75 -8.06 -10.89
C ALA A 193 12.08 -6.65 -11.41
N ALA A 194 12.36 -5.69 -10.52
CA ALA A 194 12.81 -4.36 -10.92
C ALA A 194 14.18 -4.41 -11.62
N LEU A 195 15.10 -5.25 -11.14
CA LEU A 195 16.40 -5.48 -11.77
C LEU A 195 16.24 -6.11 -13.15
N ALA A 196 15.35 -7.09 -13.30
CA ALA A 196 15.05 -7.70 -14.58
C ALA A 196 14.45 -6.71 -15.58
N VAL A 197 13.57 -5.80 -15.13
CA VAL A 197 13.04 -4.71 -15.98
C VAL A 197 14.14 -3.71 -16.36
N MET A 198 15.02 -3.37 -15.42
CA MET A 198 16.15 -2.47 -15.68
C MET A 198 17.12 -3.04 -16.72
N LEU A 199 17.27 -4.36 -16.76
CA LEU A 199 18.13 -5.08 -17.70
C LEU A 199 17.39 -5.55 -18.96
N ALA A 200 16.09 -5.27 -19.07
CA ALA A 200 15.35 -5.64 -20.26
C ALA A 200 15.81 -4.82 -21.47
N ALA A 201 15.48 -5.29 -22.67
CA ALA A 201 15.83 -4.63 -23.92
C ALA A 201 14.67 -4.67 -24.92
N PRO A 202 14.61 -3.73 -25.88
CA PRO A 202 13.69 -3.82 -27.00
C PRO A 202 13.87 -5.16 -27.73
N GLY A 203 12.84 -6.00 -27.75
CA GLY A 203 12.87 -7.35 -28.33
C GLY A 203 12.73 -8.51 -27.34
N TRP A 204 12.68 -8.22 -26.02
CA TRP A 204 12.32 -9.25 -25.04
C TRP A 204 10.92 -9.83 -25.34
N PRO A 205 10.72 -11.15 -25.16
CA PRO A 205 9.42 -11.76 -25.41
C PRO A 205 8.34 -11.13 -24.53
N LEU A 206 7.23 -10.73 -25.15
CA LEU A 206 6.08 -10.13 -24.48
C LEU A 206 5.64 -10.89 -23.21
N PRO A 207 5.53 -12.24 -23.22
CA PRO A 207 5.13 -12.97 -22.02
C PRO A 207 6.09 -12.79 -20.84
N VAL A 208 7.38 -12.60 -21.09
CA VAL A 208 8.40 -12.40 -20.05
C VAL A 208 8.23 -11.03 -19.40
N ILE A 209 8.07 -9.97 -20.21
CA ILE A 209 7.84 -8.61 -19.71
C ILE A 209 6.56 -8.59 -18.87
N VAL A 210 5.47 -9.15 -19.38
CA VAL A 210 4.20 -9.22 -18.65
C VAL A 210 4.36 -9.99 -17.35
N ALA A 211 5.02 -11.15 -17.36
CA ALA A 211 5.25 -11.93 -16.14
C ALA A 211 6.04 -11.14 -15.08
N LEU A 212 7.11 -10.44 -15.46
CA LEU A 212 7.89 -9.59 -14.55
C LEU A 212 7.05 -8.47 -13.93
N LEU A 213 6.23 -7.82 -14.75
CA LEU A 213 5.34 -6.76 -14.29
C LEU A 213 4.24 -7.30 -13.37
N LEU A 214 3.69 -8.48 -13.65
CA LEU A 214 2.73 -9.14 -12.77
C LEU A 214 3.36 -9.52 -11.43
N VAL A 215 4.62 -9.94 -11.41
CA VAL A 215 5.40 -10.19 -10.18
C VAL A 215 5.62 -8.88 -9.41
N LEU A 216 5.93 -7.78 -10.08
CA LEU A 216 6.00 -6.45 -9.46
C LEU A 216 4.66 -6.03 -8.86
N GLY A 217 3.54 -6.29 -9.54
CA GLY A 217 2.20 -6.07 -8.97
C GLY A 217 1.96 -6.92 -7.73
N LEU A 218 2.17 -8.23 -7.85
CA LEU A 218 1.95 -9.23 -6.78
C LEU A 218 2.74 -8.88 -5.51
N SER A 219 3.95 -8.35 -5.65
CA SER A 219 4.84 -8.01 -4.54
C SER A 219 4.72 -6.54 -4.11
N GLY A 220 4.92 -5.60 -5.03
CA GLY A 220 4.94 -4.16 -4.78
C GLY A 220 3.59 -3.55 -4.45
N VAL A 221 2.47 -4.13 -4.88
CA VAL A 221 1.12 -3.69 -4.47
C VAL A 221 0.55 -4.57 -3.35
N GLY A 222 1.03 -5.81 -3.24
CA GLY A 222 0.53 -6.86 -2.34
C GLY A 222 0.90 -6.76 -0.86
N TRP A 223 1.96 -6.04 -0.51
CA TRP A 223 2.58 -6.07 0.83
C TRP A 223 1.74 -5.44 1.97
N ASN A 224 0.84 -4.51 1.65
CA ASN A 224 0.20 -3.61 2.63
C ASN A 224 -0.55 -4.34 3.76
N GLY A 225 -1.21 -5.46 3.47
CA GLY A 225 -2.01 -6.21 4.45
C GLY A 225 -1.14 -6.87 5.53
N VAL A 226 -0.10 -7.59 5.09
CA VAL A 226 0.89 -8.22 5.98
C VAL A 226 1.60 -7.15 6.82
N TYR A 227 2.01 -6.04 6.19
CA TYR A 227 2.65 -4.93 6.89
C TYR A 227 1.80 -4.34 8.01
N LEU A 228 0.53 -3.99 7.74
CA LEU A 228 -0.32 -3.41 8.77
C LEU A 228 -0.60 -4.38 9.91
N SER A 229 -0.74 -5.68 9.61
CA SER A 229 -0.86 -6.68 10.66
C SER A 229 0.42 -6.75 11.50
N GLU A 230 1.61 -6.69 10.92
CA GLU A 230 2.87 -6.71 11.68
C GLU A 230 3.08 -5.45 12.52
N VAL A 231 2.73 -4.27 12.00
CA VAL A 231 2.72 -3.02 12.80
C VAL A 231 1.79 -3.20 13.99
N ALA A 232 0.57 -3.68 13.75
CA ALA A 232 -0.44 -3.83 14.78
C ALA A 232 -0.06 -4.89 15.84
N ARG A 233 0.57 -6.01 15.44
CA ARG A 233 1.12 -7.04 16.36
C ARG A 233 2.25 -6.52 17.23
N ASN A 234 3.09 -5.64 16.71
CA ASN A 234 4.23 -5.08 17.43
C ASN A 234 3.88 -3.79 18.19
N SER A 235 2.64 -3.34 18.09
CA SER A 235 2.15 -2.14 18.79
C SER A 235 1.77 -2.47 20.24
N PRO A 236 1.97 -1.53 21.18
CA PRO A 236 1.43 -1.67 22.53
C PRO A 236 -0.10 -1.87 22.48
N PRO A 237 -0.70 -2.77 23.29
CA PRO A 237 -2.13 -3.11 23.18
C PRO A 237 -3.09 -1.91 23.29
N ARG A 238 -2.69 -0.85 24.01
CA ARG A 238 -3.49 0.37 24.20
C ARG A 238 -3.20 1.47 23.16
N ALA A 239 -2.31 1.23 22.20
CA ALA A 239 -1.82 2.22 21.25
C ALA A 239 -1.73 1.67 19.81
N VAL A 240 -2.45 0.61 19.45
CA VAL A 240 -2.42 0.01 18.11
C VAL A 240 -2.83 1.02 17.04
N GLY A 241 -3.96 1.72 17.22
CA GLY A 241 -4.40 2.77 16.31
C GLY A 241 -3.36 3.88 16.14
N THR A 242 -2.87 4.44 17.26
CA THR A 242 -1.87 5.52 17.27
C THR A 242 -0.55 5.11 16.60
N THR A 243 -0.07 3.90 16.88
CA THR A 243 1.17 3.35 16.31
C THR A 243 1.00 3.09 14.81
N THR A 244 -0.16 2.56 14.40
CA THR A 244 -0.49 2.35 12.99
C THR A 244 -0.51 3.67 12.22
N GLY A 245 -1.15 4.71 12.78
CA GLY A 245 -1.17 6.04 12.17
C GLY A 245 0.23 6.63 12.01
N ALA A 246 1.07 6.53 13.04
CA ALA A 246 2.46 6.98 12.97
C ALA A 246 3.32 6.16 12.00
N ALA A 247 3.07 4.86 11.86
CA ALA A 247 3.75 4.04 10.86
C ALA A 247 3.33 4.43 9.42
N MET A 248 2.03 4.70 9.21
CA MET A 248 1.51 5.17 7.93
C MET A 248 2.03 6.55 7.52
N PHE A 249 2.42 7.40 8.46
CA PHE A 249 3.08 8.66 8.12
C PHE A 249 4.32 8.42 7.22
N PHE A 250 5.16 7.44 7.57
CA PHE A 250 6.32 7.06 6.75
C PHE A 250 5.91 6.43 5.41
N THR A 251 4.83 5.64 5.40
CA THR A 251 4.26 5.10 4.17
C THR A 251 3.84 6.22 3.21
N PHE A 252 3.04 7.19 3.67
CA PHE A 252 2.62 8.30 2.80
C PHE A 252 3.76 9.23 2.42
N THR A 253 4.80 9.32 3.24
CA THR A 253 6.03 10.02 2.88
C THR A 253 6.70 9.34 1.68
N GLY A 254 6.74 8.01 1.64
CA GLY A 254 7.21 7.24 0.47
C GLY A 254 6.36 7.44 -0.77
N VAL A 255 5.03 7.49 -0.61
CA VAL A 255 4.07 7.83 -1.68
C VAL A 255 4.35 9.23 -2.24
N VAL A 256 4.59 10.24 -1.40
CA VAL A 256 4.81 11.61 -1.89
C VAL A 256 6.17 11.77 -2.55
N PHE A 257 7.24 11.30 -1.90
CA PHE A 257 8.60 11.56 -2.36
C PHE A 257 9.11 10.54 -3.39
N GLY A 258 8.58 9.32 -3.40
CA GLY A 258 9.01 8.24 -4.29
C GLY A 258 8.99 8.64 -5.77
N PRO A 259 7.82 9.03 -6.33
CA PRO A 259 7.74 9.44 -7.73
C PRO A 259 8.54 10.70 -8.06
N VAL A 260 8.67 11.64 -7.12
CA VAL A 260 9.47 12.85 -7.30
C VAL A 260 10.95 12.48 -7.49
N ILE A 261 11.48 11.62 -6.61
CA ILE A 261 12.86 11.13 -6.72
C ILE A 261 13.04 10.30 -8.00
N PHE A 262 12.07 9.46 -8.34
CA PHE A 262 12.09 8.68 -9.57
C PHE A 262 12.15 9.57 -10.82
N SER A 263 11.30 10.60 -10.89
CA SER A 263 11.29 11.56 -12.01
C SER A 263 12.63 12.28 -12.14
N GLN A 264 13.23 12.74 -11.03
CA GLN A 264 14.53 13.40 -11.05
C GLN A 264 15.67 12.47 -11.51
N ILE A 265 15.58 11.17 -11.21
CA ILE A 265 16.53 10.18 -11.72
C ILE A 265 16.29 9.93 -13.21
N HIS A 266 15.03 9.83 -13.63
CA HIS A 266 14.64 9.69 -15.03
C HIS A 266 15.18 10.82 -15.89
N ASP A 267 15.09 12.08 -15.44
CA ASP A 267 15.62 13.25 -16.16
C ASP A 267 17.14 13.15 -16.43
N ARG A 268 17.88 12.39 -15.61
CA ARG A 268 19.33 12.20 -15.76
C ARG A 268 19.69 10.93 -16.53
N VAL A 269 18.89 9.87 -16.38
CA VAL A 269 19.14 8.56 -16.98
C VAL A 269 18.61 8.50 -18.42
N GLY A 270 17.53 9.23 -18.72
CA GLY A 270 16.92 9.31 -20.05
C GLY A 270 16.12 8.07 -20.47
N SER A 271 15.87 7.12 -19.55
CA SER A 271 15.00 5.96 -19.77
C SER A 271 14.26 5.59 -18.49
N TYR A 272 13.04 5.07 -18.63
CA TYR A 272 12.28 4.51 -17.52
C TYR A 272 12.90 3.21 -17.03
N MET A 273 13.38 2.34 -17.93
CA MET A 273 14.06 1.09 -17.63
C MET A 273 15.27 1.34 -16.73
N GLY A 274 16.15 2.27 -17.09
CA GLY A 274 17.30 2.62 -16.25
C GLY A 274 16.88 3.21 -14.89
N SER A 275 15.77 3.95 -14.85
CA SER A 275 15.23 4.54 -13.61
C SER A 275 14.70 3.49 -12.63
N TYR A 276 14.40 2.27 -13.08
CA TYR A 276 14.06 1.14 -12.19
C TYR A 276 15.23 0.73 -11.28
N GLY A 277 16.46 1.19 -11.56
CA GLY A 277 17.57 1.06 -10.61
C GLY A 277 17.29 1.65 -9.23
N LEU A 278 16.49 2.73 -9.17
CA LEU A 278 15.99 3.26 -7.88
C LEU A 278 15.16 2.22 -7.14
N LEU A 279 14.27 1.52 -7.84
CA LEU A 279 13.36 0.54 -7.25
C LEU A 279 14.12 -0.67 -6.74
N VAL A 280 15.20 -1.09 -7.42
CA VAL A 280 16.14 -2.10 -6.93
C VAL A 280 16.75 -1.66 -5.60
N GLY A 281 17.29 -0.44 -5.54
CA GLY A 281 17.90 0.13 -4.33
C GLY A 281 16.91 0.24 -3.18
N LEU A 282 15.71 0.80 -3.42
CA LEU A 282 14.65 0.91 -2.42
C LEU A 282 14.19 -0.46 -1.92
N SER A 283 14.04 -1.44 -2.81
CA SER A 283 13.65 -2.80 -2.41
C SER A 283 14.72 -3.46 -1.54
N ALA A 284 16.00 -3.32 -1.90
CA ALA A 284 17.10 -3.85 -1.10
C ALA A 284 17.18 -3.19 0.29
N VAL A 285 17.08 -1.86 0.35
CA VAL A 285 17.09 -1.10 1.61
C VAL A 285 15.88 -1.46 2.47
N GLY A 286 14.68 -1.49 1.89
CA GLY A 286 13.45 -1.88 2.58
C GLY A 286 13.53 -3.31 3.14
N GLY A 287 14.02 -4.26 2.33
CA GLY A 287 14.24 -5.65 2.74
C GLY A 287 15.26 -5.78 3.88
N ALA A 288 16.37 -5.04 3.82
CA ALA A 288 17.38 -5.00 4.88
C ALA A 288 16.81 -4.43 6.19
N MET A 289 15.96 -3.40 6.11
CA MET A 289 15.26 -2.85 7.28
C MET A 289 14.29 -3.86 7.90
N ILE A 290 13.49 -4.58 7.10
CA ILE A 290 12.61 -5.65 7.60
C ILE A 290 13.44 -6.76 8.24
N LEU A 291 14.55 -7.16 7.62
CA LEU A 291 15.45 -8.18 8.18
C LEU A 291 16.03 -7.73 9.53
N ALA A 292 16.44 -6.46 9.65
CA ALA A 292 16.86 -5.88 10.92
C ALA A 292 15.74 -5.87 11.97
N ALA A 293 14.49 -5.64 11.57
CA ALA A 293 13.32 -5.76 12.45
C ALA A 293 13.11 -7.21 12.93
N ARG A 294 13.30 -8.19 12.04
CA ARG A 294 13.14 -9.63 12.31
C ARG A 294 14.21 -10.14 13.28
N LEU A 295 15.47 -9.83 13.03
CA LEU A 295 16.61 -10.25 13.87
C LEU A 295 16.56 -9.67 15.29
N ARG A 296 15.99 -8.47 15.44
CA ARG A 296 15.90 -7.78 16.74
C ARG A 296 14.66 -8.12 17.56
N GLY A 297 13.75 -8.95 17.03
CA GLY A 297 12.60 -9.49 17.76
C GLY A 297 12.82 -10.92 18.30
N ALA A 298 13.97 -11.55 17.99
CA ALA A 298 14.33 -12.90 18.43
C ALA A 298 15.21 -12.90 19.70
N ARG A 299 15.35 -11.75 20.36
CA ARG A 299 16.04 -11.56 21.64
C ARG A 299 15.05 -10.96 22.63
#